data_AF-A0A0G4K5G2-F1
#
_entry.id   AF-A0A0G4K5G2-F1
#
_cell.length_a   1.000
_cell.length_b   1.000
_cell.length_c   1.000
_cell.angle_alpha   90.00
_cell.angle_beta   90.00
_cell.angle_gamma   90.00
#
_symmetry.space_group_name_H-M   'P 1'
#
loop_
_entity.id
_entity.type
_entity.pdbx_description
1 polymer ?
#
loop_
_entity_poly.entity_id
_entity_poly.type
_entity_poly.pdbx_seq_one_letter_code
_entity_poly.pdbx_strand_id
1 'polypeptide(L)'
;MNKFTFALMLSIVMLILCAANTKSDKKIKVADTASVDIKNNSYTNIDEYVMKTLNAYRVHATNIIDISGNKYYISSVDILNTNDESFDEKKDKENYIYISIWKLNNNKANFVSGFYPYTISADWIGDIVSEVSNNMLEFVLDRYSKKYSCLNFYKFNIVKKNNTVNFYLTNFSERTFKINPNTGELSAPEYFFDHDNVMMNDIGKYYKYYNFN
;
A
#
# COMPACT_ATOMS: atom_id res chain seq x y z
N MET A 1 -11.27 -14.37 -51.72
CA MET A 1 -10.49 -14.36 -50.46
C MET A 1 -10.65 -15.73 -49.82
N ASN A 2 -9.55 -16.42 -49.50
CA ASN A 2 -9.62 -17.78 -48.92
C ASN A 2 -10.28 -17.69 -47.53
N LYS A 3 -11.13 -18.67 -47.16
CA LYS A 3 -11.79 -18.74 -45.85
C LYS A 3 -10.78 -18.62 -44.69
N PHE A 4 -9.56 -19.12 -44.93
CA PHE A 4 -8.43 -18.97 -44.02
C PHE A 4 -7.99 -17.51 -43.80
N THR A 5 -7.94 -16.71 -44.86
CA THR A 5 -7.55 -15.29 -44.78
C THR A 5 -8.61 -14.45 -44.04
N PHE A 6 -9.88 -14.80 -44.19
CA PHE A 6 -10.99 -14.12 -43.49
C PHE A 6 -11.00 -14.45 -41.99
N ALA A 7 -10.78 -15.71 -41.63
CA ALA A 7 -10.66 -16.14 -40.22
C ALA A 7 -9.45 -15.48 -39.53
N LEU A 8 -8.31 -15.38 -40.22
CA LEU A 8 -7.11 -14.73 -39.70
C LEU A 8 -7.34 -13.23 -39.44
N MET A 9 -7.98 -12.51 -40.38
CA MET A 9 -8.31 -11.10 -40.17
C MET A 9 -9.29 -10.88 -39.02
N LEU A 10 -10.30 -11.74 -38.87
CA LEU A 10 -11.22 -11.69 -37.73
C LEU A 10 -10.51 -11.92 -36.40
N SER A 11 -9.58 -12.89 -36.32
CA SER A 11 -8.80 -13.12 -35.11
C SER A 11 -7.89 -11.94 -34.74
N ILE A 12 -7.29 -11.27 -35.73
CA ILE A 12 -6.45 -10.09 -35.52
C ILE A 12 -7.29 -8.90 -35.03
N VAL A 13 -8.46 -8.67 -35.63
CA VAL A 13 -9.38 -7.60 -35.21
C VAL A 13 -9.91 -7.85 -33.79
N MET A 14 -10.19 -9.11 -33.43
CA MET A 14 -10.63 -9.49 -32.08
C MET A 14 -9.50 -9.32 -31.05
N LEU A 15 -8.25 -9.66 -31.39
CA LEU A 15 -7.08 -9.41 -30.55
C LEU A 15 -6.81 -7.91 -30.33
N ILE A 16 -6.98 -7.08 -31.36
CA ILE A 16 -6.83 -5.62 -31.27
C ILE A 16 -7.95 -5.01 -30.41
N LEU A 17 -9.18 -5.51 -30.53
CA LEU A 17 -10.30 -5.09 -29.67
C LEU A 17 -10.13 -5.53 -28.20
N CYS A 18 -9.56 -6.71 -27.95
CA CYS A 18 -9.18 -7.14 -26.60
C CYS A 18 -8.06 -6.27 -26.00
N ALA A 19 -7.08 -5.85 -26.80
CA ALA A 19 -6.02 -4.93 -26.37
C ALA A 19 -6.48 -3.48 -26.20
N ALA A 20 -7.52 -3.05 -26.92
CA ALA A 20 -8.11 -1.72 -26.78
C ALA A 20 -9.09 -1.62 -25.58
N ASN A 21 -9.66 -2.75 -25.15
CA ASN A 21 -10.57 -2.83 -24.00
C ASN A 21 -9.89 -3.15 -22.67
N THR A 22 -8.55 -3.23 -22.61
CA THR A 22 -7.89 -3.01 -21.34
C THR A 22 -8.13 -1.53 -20.99
N LYS A 23 -9.16 -1.27 -20.19
CA LYS A 23 -9.24 -0.03 -19.41
C LYS A 23 -7.83 0.22 -18.90
N SER A 24 -7.23 1.31 -19.38
CA SER A 24 -6.04 1.84 -18.75
C SER A 24 -6.49 2.24 -17.35
N ASP A 25 -6.32 1.35 -16.37
CA ASP A 25 -6.49 1.65 -14.97
C ASP A 25 -5.65 2.89 -14.70
N LYS A 26 -6.30 4.05 -14.65
CA LYS A 26 -5.66 5.33 -14.38
C LYS A 26 -5.36 5.33 -12.89
N LYS A 27 -4.35 4.56 -12.49
CA LYS A 27 -3.82 4.56 -11.13
C LYS A 27 -3.38 5.99 -10.84
N ILE A 28 -3.97 6.63 -9.85
CA ILE A 28 -3.44 7.90 -9.35
C ILE A 28 -2.26 7.52 -8.48
N LYS A 29 -1.13 7.21 -9.12
CA LYS A 29 0.12 6.99 -8.41
C LYS A 29 0.69 8.36 -8.04
N VAL A 30 1.18 8.49 -6.81
CA VAL A 30 2.25 9.45 -6.55
C VAL A 30 3.34 9.15 -7.58
N ALA A 31 3.69 10.13 -8.40
CA ALA A 31 4.60 9.90 -9.51
C ALA A 31 5.91 9.30 -8.98
N ASP A 32 6.38 8.21 -9.58
CA ASP A 32 7.58 7.45 -9.17
C ASP A 32 8.86 8.33 -9.10
N THR A 33 8.80 9.57 -9.57
CA THR A 33 9.88 10.56 -9.61
C THR A 33 9.53 11.89 -8.90
N ALA A 34 8.52 11.92 -8.03
CA ALA A 34 8.11 13.15 -7.36
C ALA A 34 9.20 13.70 -6.41
N SER A 35 9.35 15.03 -6.39
CA SER A 35 10.23 15.76 -5.47
C SER A 35 9.47 16.95 -4.90
N VAL A 36 9.56 17.13 -3.58
CA VAL A 36 8.90 18.21 -2.84
C VAL A 36 9.94 19.03 -2.07
N ASP A 37 9.82 20.35 -2.10
CA ASP A 37 10.67 21.24 -1.29
C ASP A 37 10.23 21.20 0.17
N ILE A 38 11.18 20.96 1.09
CA ILE A 38 10.96 20.95 2.55
C ILE A 38 11.75 22.10 3.18
N LYS A 39 11.08 23.23 3.43
CA LYS A 39 11.72 24.38 4.06
C LYS A 39 11.88 24.10 5.56
N ASN A 40 13.06 24.36 6.11
CA ASN A 40 13.36 24.33 7.55
C ASN A 40 12.96 23.02 8.27
N ASN A 41 13.13 21.86 7.63
CA ASN A 41 12.72 20.56 8.17
C ASN A 41 11.21 20.45 8.49
N SER A 42 10.37 21.30 7.88
CA SER A 42 8.93 21.13 7.91
C SER A 42 8.52 20.15 6.82
N TYR A 43 8.01 18.99 7.24
CA TYR A 43 7.57 17.92 6.34
C TYR A 43 6.10 18.05 5.93
N THR A 44 5.38 19.06 6.43
CA THR A 44 3.98 19.34 6.09
C THR A 44 3.75 19.49 4.59
N ASN A 45 4.73 20.02 3.85
CA ASN A 45 4.65 20.12 2.38
C ASN A 45 4.55 18.75 1.70
N ILE A 46 5.15 17.71 2.28
CA ILE A 46 5.04 16.33 1.79
C ILE A 46 3.60 15.85 2.00
N ASP A 47 3.06 16.02 3.21
CA ASP A 47 1.69 15.63 3.54
C ASP A 47 0.67 16.36 2.66
N GLU A 48 0.80 17.68 2.48
CA GLU A 48 -0.04 18.47 1.59
C GLU A 48 0.01 17.97 0.14
N TYR A 49 1.21 17.62 -0.34
CA TYR A 49 1.39 17.05 -1.67
C TYR A 49 0.68 15.71 -1.81
N VAL A 50 0.85 14.80 -0.84
CA VAL A 50 0.24 13.46 -0.85
C VAL A 50 -1.28 13.58 -0.73
N MET A 51 -1.80 14.38 0.21
CA MET A 51 -3.24 14.60 0.39
C MET A 51 -3.87 15.17 -0.88
N LYS A 52 -3.27 16.19 -1.48
CA LYS A 52 -3.79 16.79 -2.72
C LYS A 52 -3.77 15.79 -3.88
N THR A 53 -2.67 15.05 -4.04
CA THR A 53 -2.51 14.08 -5.13
C THR A 53 -3.53 12.96 -5.04
N LEU A 54 -3.80 12.48 -3.83
CA LEU A 54 -4.68 11.32 -3.59
C LEU A 54 -6.10 11.72 -3.19
N ASN A 55 -6.44 13.01 -3.19
CA ASN A 55 -7.70 13.52 -2.63
C ASN A 55 -7.98 12.97 -1.22
N ALA A 56 -6.92 12.91 -0.42
CA ALA A 56 -6.94 12.45 0.96
C ALA A 56 -7.46 13.56 1.89
N TYR A 57 -7.99 13.19 3.05
CA TYR A 57 -8.69 14.13 3.94
C TYR A 57 -8.09 14.21 5.34
N ARG A 58 -7.13 13.33 5.67
CA ARG A 58 -6.47 13.30 6.97
C ARG A 58 -5.08 12.69 6.86
N VAL A 59 -4.14 13.20 7.66
CA VAL A 59 -2.84 12.58 7.93
C VAL A 59 -2.96 11.77 9.24
N HIS A 60 -2.41 10.56 9.26
CA HIS A 60 -2.41 9.69 10.44
C HIS A 60 -1.17 9.87 11.29
N ALA A 61 -0.10 9.21 10.86
CA ALA A 61 1.16 9.13 11.57
C ALA A 61 2.27 9.50 10.60
N THR A 62 3.25 10.23 11.12
CA THR A 62 4.44 10.57 10.38
C THR A 62 5.64 10.18 11.19
N ASN A 63 6.61 9.55 10.54
CA ASN A 63 7.80 9.07 11.23
C ASN A 63 9.05 9.36 10.39
N ILE A 64 10.17 9.57 11.07
CA ILE A 64 11.47 9.68 10.43
C ILE A 64 12.26 8.42 10.78
N ILE A 65 12.59 7.64 9.75
CA ILE A 65 13.40 6.44 9.89
C ILE A 65 14.79 6.66 9.30
N ASP A 66 15.78 5.98 9.87
CA ASP A 66 17.13 5.90 9.29
C ASP A 66 17.28 4.59 8.53
N ILE A 67 17.69 4.68 7.26
CA ILE A 67 18.07 3.52 6.47
C ILE A 67 19.49 3.77 5.97
N SER A 68 20.46 3.04 6.57
CA SER A 68 21.87 3.12 6.21
C SER A 68 22.43 4.56 6.27
N GLY A 69 22.14 5.30 7.35
CA GLY A 69 22.61 6.67 7.58
C GLY A 69 21.90 7.74 6.76
N ASN A 70 20.81 7.39 6.05
CA ASN A 70 19.99 8.32 5.30
C ASN A 70 18.62 8.43 5.98
N LYS A 71 18.12 9.66 6.14
CA LYS A 71 16.81 9.90 6.73
C LYS A 71 15.70 9.76 5.68
N TYR A 72 14.62 9.09 6.05
CA TYR A 72 13.42 8.97 5.26
C TYR A 72 12.22 9.39 6.09
N TYR A 73 11.29 10.08 5.44
CA TYR A 73 10.02 10.47 6.03
C TYR A 73 8.91 9.54 5.54
N ILE A 74 8.16 9.00 6.48
CA ILE A 74 6.96 8.20 6.21
C ILE A 74 5.75 9.13 6.36
N SER A 75 4.98 9.28 5.29
CA SER A 75 3.68 9.95 5.31
C SER A 75 2.58 8.90 5.16
N SER A 76 1.58 8.95 6.02
CA SER A 76 0.39 8.10 5.95
C SER A 76 -0.87 8.96 5.96
N VAL A 77 -1.76 8.71 5.00
CA VAL A 77 -2.98 9.51 4.82
C VAL A 77 -4.21 8.63 4.69
N ASP A 78 -5.34 9.11 5.21
CA ASP A 78 -6.66 8.56 4.92
C ASP A 78 -7.18 9.11 3.60
N ILE A 79 -7.64 8.20 2.76
CA ILE A 79 -8.24 8.49 1.47
C ILE A 79 -9.72 8.15 1.55
N LEU A 80 -10.57 9.15 1.33
CA LEU A 80 -12.00 8.95 1.14
C LEU A 80 -12.20 8.43 -0.27
N ASN A 81 -12.77 7.23 -0.40
CA ASN A 81 -13.48 6.73 -1.58
C ASN A 81 -13.09 7.44 -2.89
N THR A 82 -11.88 7.16 -3.38
CA THR A 82 -11.44 7.71 -4.65
C THR A 82 -12.07 6.90 -5.78
N ASN A 83 -12.39 7.57 -6.89
CA ASN A 83 -12.74 6.90 -8.14
C ASN A 83 -11.59 6.08 -8.75
N ASP A 84 -10.62 5.64 -7.95
CA ASP A 84 -9.53 4.76 -8.36
C ASP A 84 -10.12 3.39 -8.67
N GLU A 85 -10.07 3.00 -9.95
CA GLU A 85 -10.59 1.71 -10.44
C GLU A 85 -9.70 0.53 -10.01
N SER A 86 -8.57 0.76 -9.33
CA SER A 86 -7.68 -0.31 -8.84
C SER A 86 -8.22 -1.13 -7.67
N PHE A 87 -9.35 -0.74 -7.08
CA PHE A 87 -10.05 -1.51 -6.07
C PHE A 87 -11.19 -2.32 -6.70
N ASP A 88 -11.02 -3.65 -6.79
CA ASP A 88 -12.01 -4.58 -7.37
C ASP A 88 -13.36 -4.59 -6.64
N GLU A 89 -13.40 -4.17 -5.36
CA GLU A 89 -14.63 -4.09 -4.55
C GLU A 89 -14.71 -2.76 -3.78
N LYS A 90 -15.21 -1.72 -4.46
CA LYS A 90 -15.56 -0.46 -3.79
C LYS A 90 -16.74 -0.68 -2.85
N LYS A 91 -16.54 -0.41 -1.56
CA LYS A 91 -17.64 -0.30 -0.59
C LYS A 91 -17.76 1.16 -0.15
N ASP A 92 -18.99 1.70 -0.20
CA ASP A 92 -19.31 3.13 -0.04
C ASP A 92 -18.93 3.77 1.32
N LYS A 93 -18.24 3.05 2.22
CA LYS A 93 -17.98 3.47 3.61
C LYS A 93 -16.64 3.01 4.20
N GLU A 94 -15.67 2.60 3.38
CA GLU A 94 -14.38 2.12 3.90
C GLU A 94 -13.29 3.21 3.84
N ASN A 95 -12.52 3.32 4.92
CA ASN A 95 -11.34 4.17 4.98
C ASN A 95 -10.14 3.40 4.44
N TYR A 96 -9.50 3.95 3.40
CA TYR A 96 -8.25 3.42 2.86
C TYR A 96 -7.10 4.24 3.37
N ILE A 97 -5.98 3.58 3.67
CA ILE A 97 -4.73 4.26 3.95
C ILE A 97 -3.79 4.12 2.77
N TYR A 98 -3.04 5.18 2.52
CA TYR A 98 -1.84 5.12 1.70
C TYR A 98 -0.64 5.49 2.55
N ILE A 99 0.41 4.67 2.50
CA ILE A 99 1.69 4.91 3.16
C ILE A 99 2.72 5.22 2.07
N SER A 100 3.45 6.31 2.22
CA SER A 100 4.55 6.70 1.33
C SER A 100 5.84 7.00 2.09
N ILE A 101 6.97 6.72 1.44
CA ILE A 101 8.33 6.86 1.93
C ILE A 101 9.05 7.88 1.04
N TRP A 102 9.66 8.87 1.69
CA TRP A 102 10.34 9.98 1.05
C TRP A 102 11.76 10.10 1.56
N LYS A 103 12.75 10.03 0.68
CA LYS A 103 14.15 10.28 1.04
C LYS A 103 14.38 11.76 1.27
N LEU A 104 14.87 12.12 2.45
CA LEU A 104 15.18 13.50 2.82
C LEU A 104 16.60 13.86 2.36
N ASN A 105 16.71 14.95 1.59
CA ASN A 105 17.96 15.49 1.06
C ASN A 105 17.99 17.01 1.31
N ASN A 106 18.50 17.42 2.49
CA ASN A 106 18.57 18.81 2.93
C ASN A 106 17.21 19.53 2.84
N ASN A 107 17.00 20.33 1.79
CA ASN A 107 15.80 21.12 1.55
C ASN A 107 14.81 20.46 0.58
N LYS A 108 15.03 19.19 0.20
CA LYS A 108 14.16 18.42 -0.69
C LYS A 108 13.82 17.06 -0.12
N ALA A 109 12.65 16.57 -0.48
CA ALA A 109 12.21 15.21 -0.24
C ALA A 109 11.88 14.55 -1.58
N ASN A 110 12.50 13.41 -1.85
CA ASN A 110 12.26 12.64 -3.08
C ASN A 110 11.40 11.43 -2.75
N PHE A 111 10.34 11.19 -3.51
CA PHE A 111 9.55 9.98 -3.39
C PHE A 111 10.42 8.75 -3.65
N VAL A 112 10.22 7.70 -2.87
CA VAL A 112 10.95 6.43 -3.00
C VAL A 112 9.97 5.31 -3.22
N SER A 113 8.98 5.21 -2.32
CA SER A 113 8.00 4.14 -2.42
C SER A 113 6.68 4.49 -1.75
N GLY A 114 5.60 3.82 -2.12
CA GLY A 114 4.36 3.84 -1.36
C GLY A 114 3.47 2.66 -1.69
N PHE A 115 2.53 2.36 -0.80
CA PHE A 115 1.58 1.26 -0.96
C PHE A 115 0.27 1.51 -0.23
N TYR A 116 -0.73 0.73 -0.61
CA TYR A 116 -2.02 0.66 0.06
C TYR A 116 -2.04 -0.58 0.97
N PRO A 117 -1.88 -0.43 2.30
CA PRO A 117 -2.13 -1.55 3.21
C PRO A 117 -3.56 -2.09 3.05
N TYR A 118 -3.71 -3.37 3.33
CA TYR A 118 -4.99 -4.02 3.45
C TYR A 118 -5.76 -3.49 4.67
N THR A 119 -6.80 -2.70 4.43
CA THR A 119 -7.64 -2.08 5.47
C THR A 119 -9.14 -2.38 5.29
N ILE A 120 -9.48 -3.40 4.50
CA ILE A 120 -10.87 -3.72 4.17
C ILE A 120 -11.71 -3.93 5.43
N SER A 121 -12.90 -3.31 5.41
CA SER A 121 -13.87 -3.33 6.49
C SER A 121 -13.39 -2.79 7.83
N ALA A 122 -12.35 -1.94 7.83
CA ALA A 122 -11.98 -1.13 8.99
C ALA A 122 -12.94 0.07 9.10
N ASP A 123 -13.63 0.17 10.24
CA ASP A 123 -14.42 1.36 10.58
C ASP A 123 -13.49 2.51 11.03
N TRP A 124 -12.36 2.14 11.64
CA TRP A 124 -11.35 3.07 12.11
C TRP A 124 -9.96 2.45 11.98
N ILE A 125 -8.97 3.30 11.72
CA ILE A 125 -7.56 2.92 11.69
C ILE A 125 -6.85 3.79 12.72
N GLY A 126 -6.08 3.12 13.58
CA GLY A 126 -5.35 3.70 14.68
C GLY A 126 -3.90 3.95 14.36
N ASP A 127 -3.06 3.76 15.37
CA ASP A 127 -1.65 4.10 15.28
C ASP A 127 -0.94 3.23 14.23
N ILE A 128 -0.13 3.89 13.41
CA ILE A 128 0.79 3.24 12.48
C ILE A 128 2.19 3.38 13.06
N VAL A 129 2.73 2.28 13.55
CA VAL A 129 4.10 2.20 14.04
C VAL A 129 5.00 1.71 12.90
N SER A 130 6.14 2.35 12.73
CA SER A 130 7.15 1.94 11.77
C SER A 130 8.52 1.84 12.43
N GLU A 131 9.26 0.80 12.08
CA GLU A 131 10.62 0.59 12.57
C GLU A 131 11.52 0.01 11.48
N VAL A 132 12.83 0.23 11.64
CA VAL A 132 13.85 -0.37 10.78
C VAL A 132 14.80 -1.18 11.64
N SER A 133 14.95 -2.45 11.31
CA SER A 133 15.95 -3.33 11.93
C SER A 133 16.47 -4.35 10.92
N ASN A 134 17.77 -4.68 10.95
CA ASN A 134 18.36 -5.75 10.13
C ASN A 134 18.01 -5.70 8.62
N ASN A 135 18.12 -4.52 7.99
CA ASN A 135 17.69 -4.29 6.59
C ASN A 135 16.21 -4.61 6.32
N MET A 136 15.37 -4.50 7.33
CA MET A 136 13.93 -4.71 7.24
C MET A 136 13.21 -3.45 7.70
N LEU A 137 12.22 -3.03 6.93
CA LEU A 137 11.26 -2.01 7.31
C LEU A 137 9.97 -2.72 7.73
N GLU A 138 9.56 -2.50 8.97
CA GLU A 138 8.35 -3.09 9.52
C GLU A 138 7.29 -2.01 9.76
N PHE A 139 6.04 -2.34 9.45
CA PHE A 139 4.87 -1.53 9.79
C PHE A 139 3.90 -2.35 10.62
N VAL A 140 3.42 -1.78 11.71
CA VAL A 140 2.31 -2.29 12.52
C VAL A 140 1.15 -1.31 12.41
N LEU A 141 0.00 -1.78 11.93
CA LEU A 141 -1.20 -0.98 11.77
C LEU A 141 -2.30 -1.54 12.66
N ASP A 142 -2.82 -0.74 13.58
CA ASP A 142 -4.03 -1.07 14.34
C ASP A 142 -5.27 -0.69 13.57
N ARG A 143 -6.18 -1.64 13.36
CA ARG A 143 -7.46 -1.41 12.68
C ARG A 143 -8.60 -1.94 13.52
N TYR A 144 -9.68 -1.18 13.57
CA TYR A 144 -10.91 -1.57 14.24
C TYR A 144 -11.97 -1.91 13.21
N SER A 145 -12.44 -3.17 13.21
CA SER A 145 -13.48 -3.65 12.30
C SER A 145 -14.65 -4.18 13.10
N LYS A 146 -15.79 -3.47 13.10
CA LYS A 146 -17.17 -3.76 13.58
C LYS A 146 -17.36 -4.42 14.96
N LYS A 147 -16.52 -5.37 15.35
CA LYS A 147 -16.54 -6.11 16.62
C LYS A 147 -15.16 -6.33 17.25
N TYR A 148 -14.04 -6.23 16.51
CA TYR A 148 -12.71 -6.59 17.02
C TYR A 148 -11.62 -5.63 16.53
N SER A 149 -10.60 -5.41 17.38
CA SER A 149 -9.32 -4.82 16.96
C SER A 149 -8.51 -5.91 16.25
N CYS A 150 -7.82 -5.50 15.19
CA CYS A 150 -6.87 -6.31 14.45
C CYS A 150 -5.56 -5.53 14.33
N LEU A 151 -4.44 -6.25 14.38
CA LEU A 151 -3.12 -5.69 14.12
C LEU A 151 -2.57 -6.31 12.83
N ASN A 152 -2.29 -5.48 11.84
CA ASN A 152 -1.65 -5.90 10.60
C ASN A 152 -0.15 -5.62 10.67
N PHE A 153 0.66 -6.61 10.31
CA PHE A 153 2.11 -6.53 10.29
C PHE A 153 2.60 -6.64 8.87
N TYR A 154 3.35 -5.65 8.38
CA TYR A 154 4.00 -5.69 7.08
C TYR A 154 5.51 -5.66 7.30
N LYS A 155 6.25 -6.58 6.68
CA LYS A 155 7.71 -6.63 6.73
C LYS A 155 8.28 -6.53 5.33
N PHE A 156 9.09 -5.51 5.10
CA PHE A 156 9.74 -5.23 3.83
C PHE A 156 11.24 -5.40 3.93
N ASN A 157 11.83 -6.29 3.15
CA ASN A 157 13.27 -6.32 2.99
C ASN A 157 13.74 -5.09 2.21
N ILE A 158 14.77 -4.43 2.72
CA ILE A 158 15.38 -3.23 2.18
C ILE A 158 16.59 -3.66 1.34
N VAL A 159 16.45 -3.55 0.02
CA VAL A 159 17.51 -3.93 -0.92
C VAL A 159 18.07 -2.68 -1.57
N LYS A 160 19.36 -2.43 -1.36
CA LYS A 160 20.08 -1.32 -1.98
C LYS A 160 20.85 -1.80 -3.19
N LYS A 161 20.57 -1.23 -4.37
CA LYS A 161 21.29 -1.49 -5.62
C LYS A 161 21.58 -0.17 -6.33
N ASN A 162 22.84 0.10 -6.66
CA ASN A 162 23.27 1.29 -7.40
C ASN A 162 22.71 2.62 -6.82
N ASN A 163 22.75 2.79 -5.50
CA ASN A 163 22.18 3.93 -4.76
C ASN A 163 20.65 4.09 -4.81
N THR A 164 19.94 3.17 -5.45
CA THR A 164 18.49 3.02 -5.33
C THR A 164 18.17 2.10 -4.16
N VAL A 165 17.19 2.48 -3.35
CA VAL A 165 16.64 1.66 -2.28
C VAL A 165 15.29 1.13 -2.73
N ASN A 166 15.13 -0.19 -2.70
CA ASN A 166 13.89 -0.87 -3.01
C ASN A 166 13.38 -1.59 -1.75
N PHE A 167 12.06 -1.69 -1.64
CA PHE A 167 11.37 -2.37 -0.55
C PHE A 167 10.60 -3.54 -1.13
N TYR A 168 10.89 -4.75 -0.64
CA TYR A 168 10.25 -5.98 -1.08
C TYR A 168 9.47 -6.58 0.08
N LEU A 169 8.17 -6.77 -0.06
CA LEU A 169 7.36 -7.43 0.96
C LEU A 169 7.86 -8.87 1.15
N THR A 170 8.11 -9.24 2.41
CA THR A 170 8.67 -10.55 2.83
C THR A 170 7.89 -11.23 3.95
N ASN A 171 7.20 -10.46 4.80
CA ASN A 171 6.07 -10.99 5.55
C ASN A 171 4.85 -10.03 5.55
N PHE A 172 3.65 -10.59 5.61
CA PHE A 172 2.39 -9.91 5.86
C PHE A 172 1.58 -10.86 6.75
N SER A 173 1.18 -10.37 7.93
CA SER A 173 0.32 -11.11 8.84
C SER A 173 -0.74 -10.23 9.47
N GLU A 174 -1.76 -10.88 10.00
CA GLU A 174 -2.86 -10.23 10.71
C GLU A 174 -3.15 -10.96 12.00
N ARG A 175 -3.13 -10.23 13.11
CA ARG A 175 -3.57 -10.71 14.42
C ARG A 175 -4.94 -10.19 14.74
N THR A 176 -5.92 -11.07 14.94
CA THR A 176 -7.32 -10.69 15.26
C THR A 176 -7.67 -11.14 16.67
N PHE A 177 -8.13 -10.23 17.53
CA PHE A 177 -8.65 -10.62 18.84
C PHE A 177 -10.01 -11.31 18.70
N LYS A 178 -10.20 -12.46 19.36
CA LYS A 178 -11.44 -13.25 19.37
C LYS A 178 -11.81 -13.64 20.79
N ILE A 179 -13.09 -13.52 21.13
CA ILE A 179 -13.65 -13.99 22.40
C ILE A 179 -14.41 -15.28 22.15
N ASN A 180 -14.09 -16.34 22.88
CA ASN A 180 -14.86 -17.58 22.87
C ASN A 180 -16.24 -17.30 23.48
N PRO A 181 -17.35 -17.47 22.74
CA PRO A 181 -18.68 -17.12 23.25
C PRO A 181 -19.16 -18.01 24.39
N ASN A 182 -18.57 -19.21 24.54
CA ASN A 182 -18.98 -20.18 25.56
C ASN A 182 -18.15 -20.07 26.84
N THR A 183 -16.86 -19.71 26.75
CA THR A 183 -15.94 -19.62 27.90
C THR A 183 -15.61 -18.18 28.29
N GLY A 184 -15.86 -17.21 27.42
CA GLY A 184 -15.42 -15.82 27.59
C GLY A 184 -13.92 -15.61 27.39
N GLU A 185 -13.16 -16.66 27.08
CA GLU A 185 -11.70 -16.58 26.92
C GLU A 185 -11.32 -15.76 25.68
N LEU A 186 -10.30 -14.90 25.85
CA LEU A 186 -9.72 -14.12 24.77
C LEU A 186 -8.57 -14.90 24.10
N SER A 187 -8.59 -14.94 22.77
CA SER A 187 -7.49 -15.44 21.94
C SER A 187 -7.10 -14.39 20.91
N ALA A 188 -5.85 -14.44 20.44
CA ALA A 188 -5.34 -13.53 19.41
C ALA A 188 -4.62 -14.32 18.31
N PRO A 189 -5.35 -15.16 17.54
CA PRO A 189 -4.76 -15.88 16.41
C PRO A 189 -4.13 -14.92 15.40
N GLU A 190 -2.99 -15.33 14.86
CA GLU A 190 -2.26 -14.64 13.80
C GLU A 190 -2.36 -15.45 12.50
N TYR A 191 -2.80 -14.78 11.43
CA TYR A 191 -2.93 -15.33 10.08
C TYR A 191 -1.77 -14.82 9.23
N PHE A 192 -1.05 -15.72 8.58
CA PHE A 192 0.03 -15.40 7.65
C PHE A 192 -0.50 -15.45 6.22
N PHE A 193 0.04 -14.59 5.36
CA PHE A 193 -0.36 -14.49 3.97
C PHE A 193 0.84 -14.81 3.08
N ASP A 194 0.59 -15.58 2.01
CA ASP A 194 1.60 -15.85 0.98
C ASP A 194 1.93 -14.58 0.21
N HIS A 195 3.22 -14.34 0.00
CA HIS A 195 3.69 -13.39 -1.01
C HIS A 195 5.16 -13.63 -1.35
N ASP A 196 5.43 -13.56 -2.65
CA ASP A 196 6.77 -13.61 -3.20
C ASP A 196 7.24 -12.19 -3.50
N ASN A 197 8.22 -11.68 -2.72
CA ASN A 197 9.11 -10.56 -3.05
C ASN A 197 8.45 -9.44 -3.90
N VAL A 198 7.29 -8.94 -3.47
CA VAL A 198 6.55 -7.91 -4.21
C VAL A 198 7.15 -6.55 -3.87
N MET A 199 7.46 -5.74 -4.88
CA MET A 199 7.90 -4.36 -4.64
C MET A 199 6.76 -3.55 -4.00
N MET A 200 7.08 -2.76 -2.98
CA MET A 200 6.10 -1.95 -2.24
C MET A 200 5.24 -1.07 -3.17
N ASN A 201 5.82 -0.48 -4.22
CA ASN A 201 5.09 0.31 -5.24
C ASN A 201 4.06 -0.48 -6.07
N ASP A 202 4.16 -1.80 -6.05
CA ASP A 202 3.29 -2.73 -6.77
C ASP A 202 2.30 -3.44 -5.85
N ILE A 203 2.31 -3.11 -4.55
CA ILE A 203 1.27 -3.53 -3.61
C ILE A 203 0.02 -2.68 -3.87
N GLY A 204 -0.83 -3.21 -4.74
CA GLY A 204 -2.16 -2.68 -5.04
C GLY A 204 -3.14 -3.80 -5.36
N LYS A 205 -2.98 -4.97 -4.73
CA LYS A 205 -3.83 -6.15 -4.98
C LYS A 205 -4.40 -6.69 -3.68
N TYR A 206 -5.60 -7.22 -3.77
CA TYR A 206 -6.23 -8.04 -2.73
C TYR A 206 -5.28 -9.20 -2.37
N TYR A 207 -4.77 -9.23 -1.14
CA TYR A 207 -4.13 -10.42 -0.62
C TYR A 207 -5.24 -11.43 -0.36
N LYS A 208 -5.29 -12.51 -1.14
CA LYS A 208 -6.23 -13.59 -0.89
C LYS A 208 -5.86 -14.24 0.45
N TYR A 209 -6.82 -14.33 1.36
CA TYR A 209 -6.71 -15.09 2.59
C TYR A 209 -6.42 -16.56 2.25
N TYR A 210 -5.26 -17.05 2.66
CA TYR A 210 -5.01 -18.48 2.71
C TYR A 210 -4.80 -18.85 4.17
N ASN A 211 -5.68 -19.69 4.69
CA ASN A 211 -5.50 -20.26 6.01
C ASN A 211 -4.54 -21.45 5.86
N PHE A 212 -3.42 -21.45 6.60
CA PHE A 212 -2.59 -22.64 6.78
C PHE A 212 -3.33 -23.62 7.71
N ASN A 213 -4.44 -24.18 7.24
CA ASN A 213 -5.04 -25.37 7.83
C ASN A 213 -4.67 -26.57 6.96
#